data_AF-A0A7C4X9L4-F1
#
_entry.id   AF-A0A7C4X9L4-F1
#
_cell.length_a   1.000
_cell.length_b   1.000
_cell.length_c   1.000
_cell.angle_alpha   90.00
_cell.angle_beta   90.00
_cell.angle_gamma   90.00
#
_symmetry.space_group_name_H-M   'P 1'
#
loop_
_entity.id
_entity.type
_entity.pdbx_description
1 polymer ?
#
loop_
_entity_poly.entity_id
_entity_poly.type
_entity_poly.pdbx_seq_one_letter_code
_entity_poly.pdbx_strand_id
1 'polypeptide(L)'
;KTGRTEAHVFKGQVELRCGSDPIRHGGGRRLLGGLAGVVTADQQLDESPRRAEQSMFIRDLSEVNGSILDGRQLNLADIVGGGNGFGSGTVLGGIDPQTGAFRARLDAELTVNRAATHRFVATPDFAFIDSIFIPGYDVQPTQLSTTGLSSDVFGKTSGLIWGYPLNGACHEGVGVPRHRLMLDGITPDEVTGSALTLHSNFGITFDLEAIRRSLPAVVPVRLRARAGVSQTTTRFTPQEPSVVFWILVDGKVRQSQPMRVSDGSFEIDVALESADRFVSLAVTEYDSGNAYNWALFLNPRLELNVSE
;
A
#
# COMPACT_ATOMS: atom_id res chain seq x y z
N LYS A 1 40.69 12.64 -4.03
CA LYS A 1 39.22 12.77 -3.79
C LYS A 1 38.86 11.77 -2.72
N THR A 2 38.43 12.23 -1.54
CA THR A 2 37.86 11.39 -0.50
C THR A 2 36.40 11.11 -0.88
N GLY A 3 35.98 9.85 -0.83
CA GLY A 3 34.64 9.44 -1.25
C GLY A 3 34.20 8.22 -0.46
N ARG A 4 32.96 8.23 0.00
CA ARG A 4 32.31 7.06 0.60
C ARG A 4 31.51 6.36 -0.51
N THR A 5 31.65 5.05 -0.60
CA THR A 5 30.88 4.22 -1.54
C THR A 5 30.05 3.24 -0.76
N GLU A 6 28.78 3.08 -1.13
CA GLU A 6 27.89 2.09 -0.54
C GLU A 6 27.32 1.19 -1.64
N ALA A 7 27.27 -0.11 -1.37
CA ALA A 7 26.63 -1.08 -2.24
C ALA A 7 25.51 -1.76 -1.47
N HIS A 8 24.28 -1.72 -2.00
CA HIS A 8 23.09 -2.34 -1.44
C HIS A 8 22.65 -3.47 -2.37
N VAL A 9 22.64 -4.71 -1.90
CA VAL A 9 22.28 -5.88 -2.70
C VAL A 9 20.87 -6.33 -2.35
N PHE A 10 19.95 -6.30 -3.30
CA PHE A 10 18.55 -6.68 -3.07
C PHE A 10 18.24 -8.12 -3.50
N LYS A 11 18.75 -8.52 -4.67
CA LYS A 11 18.70 -9.89 -5.17
C LYS A 11 20.09 -10.30 -5.66
N GLY A 12 20.41 -11.59 -5.57
CA GLY A 12 21.69 -12.13 -6.01
C GLY A 12 22.84 -11.84 -5.04
N GLN A 13 24.03 -11.61 -5.60
CA GLN A 13 25.25 -11.39 -4.84
C GLN A 13 26.18 -10.43 -5.57
N VAL A 14 26.89 -9.61 -4.81
CA VAL A 14 27.92 -8.70 -5.33
C VAL A 14 29.16 -8.82 -4.45
N GLU A 15 30.34 -8.64 -5.03
CA GLU A 15 31.57 -8.49 -4.25
C GLU A 15 31.97 -7.01 -4.23
N LEU A 16 31.98 -6.41 -3.03
CA LEU A 16 32.46 -5.05 -2.81
C LEU A 16 33.95 -5.08 -2.46
N ARG A 17 34.75 -4.27 -3.15
CA ARG A 17 36.21 -4.22 -3.00
C ARG A 17 36.66 -2.78 -2.82
N CYS A 18 37.76 -2.56 -2.08
CA CYS A 18 38.40 -1.26 -1.96
C CYS A 18 39.74 -1.25 -2.71
N GLY A 19 40.08 -0.11 -3.31
CA GLY A 19 41.35 0.09 -4.04
C GLY A 19 41.16 0.75 -5.40
N SER A 20 42.23 1.35 -5.91
CA SER A 20 42.25 2.06 -7.20
C SER A 20 42.58 1.16 -8.39
N ASP A 21 42.97 -0.10 -8.16
CA ASP A 21 43.36 -1.06 -9.19
C ASP A 21 42.38 -2.25 -9.18
N PRO A 22 41.62 -2.51 -10.27
CA PRO A 22 40.67 -3.61 -10.33
C PRO A 22 41.34 -4.99 -10.26
N ILE A 23 42.66 -5.09 -10.46
CA ILE A 23 43.45 -6.33 -10.47
C ILE A 23 44.19 -6.53 -9.15
N ARG A 24 44.68 -5.46 -8.50
CA ARG A 24 45.41 -5.52 -7.22
C ARG A 24 44.65 -4.80 -6.12
N HIS A 25 43.91 -5.57 -5.31
CA HIS A 25 43.13 -5.03 -4.19
C HIS A 25 43.34 -5.85 -2.92
N GLY A 26 43.27 -5.17 -1.77
CA GLY A 26 43.34 -5.77 -0.44
C GLY A 26 41.97 -6.25 -0.01
N GLY A 27 41.70 -7.55 -0.22
CA GLY A 27 40.47 -8.21 0.23
C GLY A 27 39.19 -7.74 -0.46
N GLY A 28 38.17 -8.58 -0.43
CA GLY A 28 36.85 -8.30 -0.98
C GLY A 28 35.78 -8.79 -0.01
N ARG A 29 34.59 -8.20 -0.12
CA ARG A 29 33.43 -8.63 0.64
C ARG A 29 32.30 -9.07 -0.24
N ARG A 30 31.93 -10.33 -0.08
CA ARG A 30 30.72 -10.87 -0.67
C ARG A 30 29.51 -10.37 0.11
N LEU A 31 28.63 -9.64 -0.56
CA LEU A 31 27.33 -9.20 -0.09
C LEU A 31 26.26 -10.08 -0.77
N LEU A 32 25.41 -10.70 0.03
CA LEU A 32 24.24 -11.45 -0.43
C LEU A 32 23.01 -10.53 -0.45
N GLY A 33 21.95 -10.96 -1.16
CA GLY A 33 20.66 -10.28 -1.14
C GLY A 33 20.18 -9.97 0.28
N GLY A 34 19.78 -8.72 0.51
CA GLY A 34 19.41 -8.18 1.81
C GLY A 34 20.54 -7.47 2.57
N LEU A 35 21.79 -7.51 2.09
CA LEU A 35 22.95 -6.90 2.73
C LEU A 35 23.47 -5.66 1.98
N ALA A 36 24.09 -4.77 2.73
CA ALA A 36 24.84 -3.62 2.24
C ALA A 36 26.26 -3.60 2.79
N GLY A 37 27.18 -3.01 2.03
CA GLY A 37 28.57 -2.79 2.44
C GLY A 37 29.01 -1.37 2.13
N VAL A 38 29.95 -0.87 2.92
CA VAL A 38 30.46 0.50 2.82
C VAL A 38 31.97 0.47 2.66
N VAL A 39 32.48 1.26 1.72
CA VAL A 39 33.87 1.67 1.66
C VAL A 39 33.94 3.11 2.16
N THR A 40 34.67 3.31 3.26
CA THR A 40 34.83 4.62 3.90
C THR A 40 35.74 5.52 3.09
N ALA A 41 35.74 6.82 3.43
CA ALA A 41 36.60 7.80 2.78
C ALA A 41 38.10 7.48 2.89
N ASP A 42 38.49 6.72 3.91
CA ASP A 42 39.86 6.25 4.17
C ASP A 42 40.19 4.94 3.43
N GLN A 43 39.35 4.56 2.46
CA GLN A 43 39.46 3.34 1.66
C GLN A 43 39.45 2.05 2.50
N GLN A 44 38.79 2.08 3.66
CA GLN A 44 38.57 0.90 4.48
C GLN A 44 37.18 0.34 4.20
N LEU A 45 37.09 -0.98 4.13
CA LEU A 45 35.82 -1.67 4.02
C LEU A 45 35.28 -1.90 5.43
N ASP A 46 34.08 -1.40 5.74
CA ASP A 46 33.42 -1.55 7.06
C ASP A 46 33.54 -2.99 7.55
N GLU A 47 33.69 -3.32 8.83
CA GLU A 47 33.96 -4.71 9.25
C GLU A 47 32.76 -5.66 9.15
N SER A 48 31.53 -5.13 9.23
CA SER A 48 30.30 -5.93 9.18
C SER A 48 29.34 -5.44 8.09
N PRO A 49 28.70 -6.33 7.32
CA PRO A 49 27.66 -5.93 6.39
C PRO A 49 26.45 -5.38 7.16
N ARG A 50 25.84 -4.34 6.61
CA ARG A 50 24.61 -3.71 7.12
C ARG A 50 23.40 -4.32 6.44
N ARG A 51 22.20 -4.04 6.92
CA ARG A 51 20.98 -4.36 6.18
C ARG A 51 20.88 -3.43 4.96
N ALA A 52 20.48 -3.98 3.83
CA ALA A 52 20.23 -3.16 2.64
C ALA A 52 19.02 -2.26 2.89
N GLU A 53 19.25 -0.95 2.88
CA GLU A 53 18.18 0.06 2.95
C GLU A 53 17.32 0.04 1.69
N GLN A 54 16.13 -0.51 1.82
CA GLN A 54 15.24 -0.76 0.69
C GLN A 54 14.54 0.50 0.21
N SER A 55 14.20 1.37 1.15
CA SER A 55 13.46 2.61 0.95
C SER A 55 14.28 3.73 0.29
N MET A 56 15.61 3.59 0.19
CA MET A 56 16.47 4.56 -0.48
C MET A 56 16.43 4.48 -2.01
N PHE A 57 15.91 3.40 -2.58
CA PHE A 57 16.01 3.13 -4.01
C PHE A 57 14.63 2.88 -4.63
N ILE A 58 14.43 3.38 -5.84
CA ILE A 58 13.34 3.00 -6.74
C ILE A 58 13.69 1.61 -7.28
N ARG A 59 12.78 0.64 -7.20
CA ARG A 59 13.07 -0.76 -7.54
C ARG A 59 12.21 -1.34 -8.64
N ASP A 60 11.01 -0.82 -8.82
CA ASP A 60 10.11 -1.30 -9.85
C ASP A 60 9.98 -0.24 -10.94
N LEU A 61 10.54 -0.56 -12.09
CA LEU A 61 10.48 0.23 -13.32
C LEU A 61 9.54 -0.44 -14.34
N SER A 62 8.80 -1.48 -13.94
CA SER A 62 7.94 -2.21 -14.87
C SER A 62 6.85 -1.30 -15.43
N GLU A 63 6.84 -1.22 -16.76
CA GLU A 63 5.93 -0.40 -17.54
C GLU A 63 4.50 -0.91 -17.40
N VAL A 64 3.66 -0.16 -16.67
CA VAL A 64 2.23 -0.11 -16.96
C VAL A 64 1.97 1.26 -17.57
N ASN A 65 2.09 1.35 -18.90
CA ASN A 65 1.71 2.52 -19.71
C ASN A 65 2.09 3.87 -19.07
N GLY A 66 3.40 4.13 -19.00
CA GLY A 66 4.02 5.46 -18.95
C GLY A 66 3.70 6.32 -17.72
N SER A 67 4.52 6.22 -16.65
CA SER A 67 4.64 7.29 -15.62
C SER A 67 5.50 6.97 -14.39
N ILE A 68 5.66 5.70 -13.97
CA ILE A 68 6.46 5.36 -12.78
C ILE A 68 7.96 5.66 -13.02
N LEU A 69 8.42 5.47 -14.25
CA LEU A 69 9.80 5.72 -14.70
C LEU A 69 10.28 7.18 -14.49
N ASP A 70 9.37 8.16 -14.47
CA ASP A 70 9.72 9.58 -14.33
C ASP A 70 9.71 10.06 -12.87
N GLY A 71 9.42 9.18 -11.89
CA GLY A 71 9.24 9.58 -10.49
C GLY A 71 7.99 10.45 -10.25
N ARG A 72 7.07 10.46 -11.22
CA ARG A 72 5.86 11.30 -11.23
C ARG A 72 4.64 10.63 -10.61
N GLN A 73 4.78 9.44 -10.04
CA GLN A 73 3.69 8.74 -9.38
C GLN A 73 4.16 8.00 -8.14
N LEU A 74 3.32 7.99 -7.11
CA LEU A 74 3.47 7.16 -5.91
C LEU A 74 2.42 6.06 -5.90
N ASN A 75 2.86 4.83 -5.72
CA ASN A 75 1.99 3.68 -5.59
C ASN A 75 1.53 3.50 -4.12
N LEU A 76 0.23 3.64 -3.88
CA LEU A 76 -0.33 3.54 -2.53
C LEU A 76 -0.31 2.10 -1.97
N ALA A 77 -0.40 1.08 -2.82
CA ALA A 77 -0.32 -0.29 -2.33
C ALA A 77 1.12 -0.66 -1.95
N ASP A 78 2.12 -0.12 -2.67
CA ASP A 78 3.53 -0.22 -2.28
C ASP A 78 3.76 0.33 -0.87
N ILE A 79 3.20 1.51 -0.58
CA ILE A 79 3.25 2.14 0.75
C ILE A 79 2.59 1.25 1.81
N VAL A 80 1.42 0.65 1.52
CA VAL A 80 0.75 -0.32 2.42
C VAL A 80 1.61 -1.56 2.66
N GLY A 81 2.44 -1.95 1.69
CA GLY A 81 3.44 -2.99 1.81
C GLY A 81 4.69 -2.60 2.62
N GLY A 82 4.68 -1.43 3.28
CA GLY A 82 5.84 -0.87 4.00
C GLY A 82 6.88 -0.23 3.08
N GLY A 83 6.51 0.04 1.82
CA GLY A 83 7.37 0.64 0.82
C GLY A 83 7.38 2.17 0.84
N ASN A 84 8.16 2.75 -0.07
CA ASN A 84 8.29 4.19 -0.25
C ASN A 84 7.38 4.76 -1.35
N GLY A 85 6.54 3.94 -1.97
CA GLY A 85 5.68 4.31 -3.11
C GLY A 85 6.32 4.07 -4.47
N PHE A 86 7.56 3.56 -4.54
CA PHE A 86 8.35 3.39 -5.76
C PHE A 86 8.83 1.93 -5.98
N GLY A 87 8.08 0.96 -5.47
CA GLY A 87 8.32 -0.46 -5.68
C GLY A 87 9.20 -1.13 -4.62
N SER A 88 9.37 -0.51 -3.45
CA SER A 88 10.15 -1.11 -2.34
C SER A 88 9.29 -1.90 -1.34
N GLY A 89 7.98 -1.91 -1.52
CA GLY A 89 7.00 -2.55 -0.65
C GLY A 89 7.01 -4.07 -0.75
N THR A 90 6.64 -4.71 0.34
CA THR A 90 6.52 -6.16 0.42
C THR A 90 5.17 -6.59 -0.14
N VAL A 91 5.17 -7.42 -1.18
CA VAL A 91 3.96 -8.05 -1.72
C VAL A 91 3.37 -8.98 -0.65
N LEU A 92 2.05 -8.92 -0.48
CA LEU A 92 1.30 -9.51 0.64
C LEU A 92 1.67 -8.95 2.02
N GLY A 93 2.43 -7.85 2.07
CA GLY A 93 2.57 -7.06 3.29
C GLY A 93 1.32 -6.20 3.53
N GLY A 94 1.09 -5.80 4.77
CA GLY A 94 -0.06 -4.98 5.11
C GLY A 94 -0.03 -4.44 6.54
N ILE A 95 -1.18 -3.95 7.00
CA ILE A 95 -1.31 -3.24 8.28
C ILE A 95 -2.11 -4.09 9.25
N ASP A 96 -1.56 -4.38 10.43
CA ASP A 96 -2.30 -5.09 11.46
C ASP A 96 -3.50 -4.25 11.94
N PRO A 97 -4.74 -4.79 11.91
CA PRO A 97 -5.95 -4.04 12.25
C PRO A 97 -6.14 -3.81 13.75
N GLN A 98 -5.35 -4.48 14.60
CA GLN A 98 -5.38 -4.31 16.05
C GLN A 98 -4.29 -3.36 16.53
N THR A 99 -3.09 -3.43 15.95
CA THR A 99 -1.92 -2.68 16.43
C THR A 99 -1.48 -1.54 15.53
N GLY A 100 -1.88 -1.56 14.25
CA GLY A 100 -1.42 -0.62 13.23
C GLY A 100 0.01 -0.89 12.76
N ALA A 101 0.63 -1.97 13.25
CA ALA A 101 1.98 -2.36 12.92
C ALA A 101 2.08 -3.01 11.54
N PHE A 102 3.26 -2.95 10.94
CA PHE A 102 3.49 -3.60 9.66
C PHE A 102 3.53 -5.14 9.80
N ARG A 103 2.85 -5.83 8.87
CA ARG A 103 2.92 -7.29 8.70
C ARG A 103 3.58 -7.60 7.36
N ALA A 104 4.61 -8.46 7.37
CA ALA A 104 5.40 -8.78 6.18
C ALA A 104 4.81 -9.88 5.27
N ARG A 105 3.66 -10.45 5.63
CA ARG A 105 2.99 -11.52 4.88
C ARG A 105 1.49 -11.55 5.15
N LEU A 106 0.72 -12.19 4.27
CA LEU A 106 -0.68 -12.53 4.50
C LEU A 106 -0.79 -13.55 5.65
N ASP A 107 -1.56 -13.19 6.69
CA ASP A 107 -1.71 -13.99 7.89
C ASP A 107 -3.07 -14.69 7.97
N ALA A 108 -3.04 -16.02 8.02
CA ALA A 108 -4.22 -16.85 8.12
C ALA A 108 -5.03 -16.61 9.41
N GLU A 109 -4.38 -16.18 10.50
CA GLU A 109 -5.05 -15.88 11.77
C GLU A 109 -5.98 -14.67 11.67
N LEU A 110 -5.69 -13.75 10.75
CA LEU A 110 -6.48 -12.55 10.52
C LEU A 110 -7.44 -12.70 9.33
N THR A 111 -7.34 -13.77 8.55
CA THR A 111 -8.32 -14.10 7.51
C THR A 111 -9.43 -14.98 8.05
N VAL A 112 -10.10 -14.45 9.07
CA VAL A 112 -11.31 -15.00 9.70
C VAL A 112 -12.28 -13.86 9.99
N ASN A 113 -13.58 -14.14 9.89
CA ASN A 113 -14.60 -13.13 10.18
C ASN A 113 -14.62 -12.85 11.69
N ARG A 114 -14.48 -11.58 12.07
CA ARG A 114 -14.48 -11.16 13.47
C ARG A 114 -15.01 -9.74 13.62
N ALA A 115 -15.52 -9.42 14.81
CA ALA A 115 -15.76 -8.03 15.16
C ALA A 115 -14.43 -7.28 15.27
N ALA A 116 -14.38 -6.06 14.72
CA ALA A 116 -13.24 -5.19 14.97
C ALA A 116 -13.14 -4.86 16.46
N THR A 117 -11.93 -4.93 17.02
CA THR A 117 -11.68 -4.59 18.43
C THR A 117 -11.54 -3.09 18.65
N HIS A 118 -11.20 -2.36 17.59
CA HIS A 118 -10.99 -0.91 17.60
C HIS A 118 -11.70 -0.28 16.40
N ARG A 119 -12.26 0.92 16.61
CA ARG A 119 -12.83 1.74 15.53
C ARG A 119 -11.77 2.50 14.73
N PHE A 120 -10.59 2.69 15.32
CA PHE A 120 -9.51 3.54 14.81
C PHE A 120 -8.17 3.04 15.36
N VAL A 121 -7.14 3.00 14.53
CA VAL A 121 -5.78 2.58 14.88
C VAL A 121 -4.78 3.45 14.11
N ALA A 122 -3.84 4.08 14.82
CA ALA A 122 -2.73 4.83 14.21
C ALA A 122 -1.68 3.86 13.64
N THR A 123 -0.93 4.28 12.62
CA THR A 123 0.03 3.42 11.91
C THR A 123 1.46 3.94 12.02
N PRO A 124 2.10 3.87 13.21
CA PRO A 124 3.39 4.52 13.46
C PRO A 124 4.57 3.96 12.65
N ASP A 125 4.44 2.72 12.14
CA ASP A 125 5.47 2.07 11.32
C ASP A 125 5.50 2.59 9.87
N PHE A 126 4.51 3.40 9.47
CA PHE A 126 4.33 3.83 8.09
C PHE A 126 4.55 5.35 7.97
N ALA A 127 5.49 5.75 7.12
CA ALA A 127 5.82 7.17 6.95
C ALA A 127 4.70 7.99 6.30
N PHE A 128 3.87 7.37 5.46
CA PHE A 128 2.87 8.06 4.63
C PHE A 128 1.43 7.64 4.91
N ILE A 129 1.23 6.77 5.90
CA ILE A 129 -0.09 6.32 6.34
C ILE A 129 -0.26 6.82 7.76
N ASP A 130 -1.30 7.60 7.98
CA ASP A 130 -1.61 8.15 9.30
C ASP A 130 -2.32 7.11 10.17
N SER A 131 -3.31 6.43 9.60
CA SER A 131 -4.18 5.52 10.34
C SER A 131 -5.02 4.61 9.44
N ILE A 132 -5.59 3.60 10.09
CA ILE A 132 -6.68 2.79 9.58
C ILE A 132 -7.88 2.91 10.51
N PHE A 133 -9.07 2.71 9.96
CA PHE A 133 -10.33 2.89 10.70
C PHE A 133 -11.41 1.95 10.20
N ILE A 134 -12.47 1.81 10.99
CA ILE A 134 -13.64 0.98 10.67
C ILE A 134 -14.82 1.91 10.39
N PRO A 135 -15.17 2.15 9.11
CA PRO A 135 -16.22 3.09 8.74
C PRO A 135 -17.58 2.64 9.27
N GLY A 136 -18.33 3.58 9.84
CA GLY A 136 -19.67 3.31 10.35
C GLY A 136 -19.69 2.34 11.54
N TYR A 137 -18.58 2.20 12.27
CA TYR A 137 -18.50 1.28 13.42
C TYR A 137 -19.56 1.57 14.48
N ASP A 138 -19.94 2.84 14.67
CA ASP A 138 -21.06 3.25 15.51
C ASP A 138 -21.84 4.41 14.85
N VAL A 139 -22.75 5.04 15.59
CA VAL A 139 -23.60 6.14 15.08
C VAL A 139 -22.91 7.51 15.11
N GLN A 140 -21.74 7.60 15.72
CA GLN A 140 -20.95 8.83 15.76
C GLN A 140 -20.15 8.98 14.46
N PRO A 141 -19.71 10.21 14.12
CA PRO A 141 -18.79 10.43 13.03
C PRO A 141 -17.56 9.52 13.14
N THR A 142 -17.20 8.86 12.04
CA THR A 142 -16.03 8.00 11.97
C THR A 142 -14.76 8.85 12.01
N GLN A 143 -13.87 8.58 12.96
CA GLN A 143 -12.55 9.20 12.99
C GLN A 143 -11.68 8.65 11.86
N LEU A 144 -11.08 9.54 11.09
CA LEU A 144 -10.28 9.21 9.91
C LEU A 144 -8.79 9.46 10.12
N SER A 145 -8.38 10.31 11.06
CA SER A 145 -6.96 10.59 11.28
C SER A 145 -6.59 10.80 12.75
N THR A 146 -5.27 10.72 13.02
CA THR A 146 -4.69 11.00 14.34
C THR A 146 -4.86 12.47 14.78
N THR A 147 -5.16 13.38 13.84
CA THR A 147 -5.44 14.79 14.15
C THR A 147 -6.87 15.03 14.65
N GLY A 148 -7.68 13.97 14.74
CA GLY A 148 -9.09 14.05 15.06
C GLY A 148 -9.99 14.40 13.88
N LEU A 149 -9.47 14.34 12.63
CA LEU A 149 -10.31 14.45 11.44
C LEU A 149 -11.38 13.36 11.50
N SER A 150 -12.63 13.71 11.21
CA SER A 150 -13.75 12.78 11.22
C SER A 150 -14.71 13.05 10.06
N SER A 151 -15.58 12.08 9.78
CA SER A 151 -16.62 12.19 8.75
C SER A 151 -17.89 11.44 9.19
N ASP A 152 -19.04 12.03 8.90
CA ASP A 152 -20.38 11.52 9.21
C ASP A 152 -21.05 10.82 8.02
N VAL A 153 -20.31 10.62 6.93
CA VAL A 153 -20.84 10.12 5.66
C VAL A 153 -21.18 8.63 5.69
N PHE A 154 -20.60 7.89 6.64
CA PHE A 154 -20.79 6.46 6.75
C PHE A 154 -22.03 6.14 7.58
N GLY A 155 -22.98 5.45 6.98
CA GLY A 155 -24.05 4.78 7.73
C GLY A 155 -23.49 3.69 8.64
N LYS A 156 -24.28 3.30 9.66
CA LYS A 156 -23.94 2.21 10.57
C LYS A 156 -23.65 0.91 9.79
N THR A 157 -22.48 0.33 9.98
CA THR A 157 -22.09 -0.99 9.46
C THR A 157 -22.14 -2.05 10.58
N SER A 158 -21.96 -3.32 10.22
CA SER A 158 -21.83 -4.44 11.16
C SER A 158 -20.59 -4.34 12.04
N GLY A 159 -19.56 -3.59 11.62
CA GLY A 159 -18.26 -3.57 12.27
C GLY A 159 -17.49 -4.90 12.18
N LEU A 160 -17.97 -5.85 11.37
CA LEU A 160 -17.29 -7.12 11.12
C LEU A 160 -16.24 -6.96 10.03
N ILE A 161 -15.04 -7.46 10.31
CA ILE A 161 -13.88 -7.35 9.45
C ILE A 161 -13.34 -8.73 9.04
N TRP A 162 -12.66 -8.74 7.89
CA TRP A 162 -11.92 -9.89 7.38
C TRP A 162 -10.58 -9.45 6.82
N GLY A 163 -9.50 -10.12 7.22
CA GLY A 163 -8.15 -9.74 6.80
C GLY A 163 -7.79 -8.36 7.34
N TYR A 164 -7.16 -7.57 6.47
CA TYR A 164 -6.64 -6.23 6.74
C TYR A 164 -6.21 -5.53 5.43
N PRO A 165 -5.93 -4.21 5.43
CA PRO A 165 -5.38 -3.52 4.27
C PRO A 165 -4.08 -4.19 3.80
N LEU A 166 -4.06 -4.67 2.55
CA LEU A 166 -3.02 -5.56 2.04
C LEU A 166 -2.47 -5.07 0.70
N ASN A 167 -1.15 -5.02 0.57
CA ASN A 167 -0.46 -4.87 -0.70
C ASN A 167 -0.56 -6.16 -1.52
N GLY A 168 -1.41 -6.15 -2.53
CA GLY A 168 -1.64 -7.25 -3.47
C GLY A 168 -3.12 -7.59 -3.60
N ALA A 169 -3.43 -8.34 -4.65
CA ALA A 169 -4.77 -8.85 -4.95
C ALA A 169 -4.85 -10.33 -4.56
N CYS A 170 -4.91 -10.63 -3.26
CA CYS A 170 -4.89 -12.01 -2.75
C CYS A 170 -5.90 -12.18 -1.61
N HIS A 171 -6.52 -13.35 -1.57
CA HIS A 171 -7.45 -13.73 -0.50
C HIS A 171 -7.24 -15.18 -0.10
N GLU A 172 -7.44 -15.47 1.18
CA GLU A 172 -7.60 -16.80 1.73
C GLU A 172 -8.60 -16.79 2.88
N GLY A 173 -9.15 -17.96 3.22
CA GLY A 173 -10.14 -18.05 4.28
C GLY A 173 -10.71 -19.41 4.59
N VAL A 174 -11.61 -19.44 5.58
CA VAL A 174 -12.38 -20.64 5.93
C VAL A 174 -13.19 -21.11 4.71
N GLY A 175 -12.88 -22.30 4.20
CA GLY A 175 -13.53 -22.86 3.01
C GLY A 175 -13.09 -22.24 1.68
N VAL A 176 -12.14 -21.31 1.69
CA VAL A 176 -11.63 -20.61 0.50
C VAL A 176 -10.11 -20.73 0.44
N PRO A 177 -9.54 -21.55 -0.46
CA PRO A 177 -8.10 -21.66 -0.58
C PRO A 177 -7.48 -20.34 -1.04
N ARG A 178 -6.21 -20.14 -0.68
CA ARG A 178 -5.45 -18.97 -1.12
C ARG A 178 -5.47 -18.85 -2.65
N HIS A 179 -5.91 -17.71 -3.15
CA HIS A 179 -5.94 -17.43 -4.58
C HIS A 179 -5.81 -15.93 -4.85
N ARG A 180 -5.44 -15.59 -6.08
CA ARG A 180 -5.41 -14.20 -6.53
C ARG A 180 -6.82 -13.72 -6.88
N LEU A 181 -7.12 -12.48 -6.51
CA LEU A 181 -8.35 -11.80 -6.88
C LEU A 181 -8.28 -11.34 -8.34
N MET A 182 -9.44 -11.14 -8.96
CA MET A 182 -9.56 -10.80 -10.37
C MET A 182 -10.61 -9.70 -10.54
N LEU A 183 -10.28 -8.67 -11.33
CA LEU A 183 -11.19 -7.58 -11.67
C LEU A 183 -11.07 -7.31 -13.17
N ASP A 184 -12.21 -7.17 -13.86
CA ASP A 184 -12.30 -7.06 -15.33
C ASP A 184 -11.55 -8.16 -16.11
N GLY A 185 -11.54 -9.38 -15.58
CA GLY A 185 -10.77 -10.49 -16.16
C GLY A 185 -9.26 -10.39 -15.96
N ILE A 186 -8.77 -9.33 -15.31
CA ILE A 186 -7.35 -9.13 -15.01
C ILE A 186 -7.08 -9.67 -13.61
N THR A 187 -6.12 -10.58 -13.51
CA THR A 187 -5.56 -11.04 -12.23
C THR A 187 -4.28 -10.25 -11.97
N PRO A 188 -4.26 -9.30 -11.01
CA PRO A 188 -3.09 -8.49 -10.76
C PRO A 188 -1.94 -9.37 -10.26
N ASP A 189 -0.83 -9.32 -10.99
CA ASP A 189 0.44 -9.94 -10.65
C ASP A 189 1.55 -8.88 -10.59
N GLU A 190 2.78 -9.33 -10.37
CA GLU A 190 3.94 -8.42 -10.34
C GLU A 190 4.20 -7.73 -11.70
N VAL A 191 3.52 -8.14 -12.78
CA VAL A 191 3.71 -7.64 -14.16
C VAL A 191 2.56 -6.74 -14.61
N THR A 192 1.34 -6.97 -14.11
CA THR A 192 0.08 -6.37 -14.62
C THR A 192 -0.44 -5.20 -13.79
N GLY A 193 0.27 -4.84 -12.72
CA GLY A 193 0.01 -3.63 -11.95
C GLY A 193 -0.21 -3.90 -10.46
N SER A 194 0.03 -2.86 -9.67
CA SER A 194 -0.11 -2.91 -8.22
C SER A 194 -1.57 -3.00 -7.80
N ALA A 195 -1.85 -3.60 -6.63
CA ALA A 195 -3.20 -3.71 -6.12
C ALA A 195 -3.22 -3.53 -4.61
N LEU A 196 -4.26 -2.86 -4.10
CA LEU A 196 -4.57 -2.78 -2.68
C LEU A 196 -5.86 -3.56 -2.43
N THR A 197 -5.80 -4.64 -1.67
CA THR A 197 -7.01 -5.31 -1.17
C THR A 197 -7.47 -4.62 0.09
N LEU A 198 -8.74 -4.22 0.11
CA LEU A 198 -9.39 -3.58 1.25
C LEU A 198 -10.78 -4.17 1.39
N HIS A 199 -10.92 -5.18 2.25
CA HIS A 199 -12.21 -5.80 2.50
C HIS A 199 -13.21 -4.77 3.08
N SER A 200 -14.51 -5.01 2.93
CA SER A 200 -15.51 -4.14 3.53
C SER A 200 -15.31 -3.96 5.03
N ASN A 201 -15.73 -2.78 5.50
CA ASN A 201 -15.56 -2.25 6.85
C ASN A 201 -14.09 -1.96 7.20
N PHE A 202 -13.28 -1.59 6.21
CA PHE A 202 -11.99 -0.98 6.42
C PHE A 202 -11.88 0.37 5.70
N GLY A 203 -11.18 1.28 6.35
CA GLY A 203 -10.67 2.50 5.77
C GLY A 203 -9.21 2.72 6.12
N ILE A 204 -8.53 3.48 5.27
CA ILE A 204 -7.12 3.83 5.40
C ILE A 204 -6.94 5.30 5.02
N THR A 205 -6.13 6.02 5.80
CA THR A 205 -5.84 7.44 5.58
C THR A 205 -4.36 7.65 5.30
N PHE A 206 -4.07 8.24 4.15
CA PHE A 206 -2.74 8.64 3.73
C PHE A 206 -2.49 10.12 4.08
N ASP A 207 -1.30 10.43 4.60
CA ASP A 207 -0.88 11.80 4.94
C ASP A 207 -0.09 12.42 3.78
N LEU A 208 -0.75 13.28 3.01
CA LEU A 208 -0.14 14.01 1.89
C LEU A 208 0.89 15.03 2.36
N GLU A 209 0.76 15.57 3.57
CA GLU A 209 1.76 16.47 4.13
C GLU A 209 3.05 15.72 4.45
N ALA A 210 2.96 14.51 5.01
CA ALA A 210 4.12 13.65 5.21
C ALA A 210 4.82 13.33 3.89
N ILE A 211 4.06 13.02 2.83
CA ILE A 211 4.60 12.82 1.48
C ILE A 211 5.33 14.06 0.97
N ARG A 212 4.71 15.25 1.03
CA ARG A 212 5.32 16.51 0.58
C ARG A 212 6.61 16.83 1.34
N ARG A 213 6.67 16.54 2.65
CA ARG A 213 7.88 16.72 3.46
C ARG A 213 9.00 15.78 3.04
N SER A 214 8.69 14.54 2.67
CA SER A 214 9.68 13.55 2.22
C SER A 214 10.12 13.76 0.76
N LEU A 215 9.28 14.38 -0.07
CA LEU A 215 9.52 14.61 -1.49
C LEU A 215 9.30 16.10 -1.84
N PRO A 216 10.16 17.02 -1.37
CA PRO A 216 9.91 18.48 -1.43
C PRO A 216 9.88 19.06 -2.87
N ALA A 217 10.42 18.32 -3.85
CA ALA A 217 10.46 18.73 -5.26
C ALA A 217 9.21 18.33 -6.04
N VAL A 218 8.24 17.68 -5.40
CA VAL A 218 7.01 17.23 -6.05
C VAL A 218 5.79 17.43 -5.15
N VAL A 219 4.63 17.59 -5.77
CA VAL A 219 3.36 17.78 -5.08
C VAL A 219 2.35 16.76 -5.61
N PRO A 220 1.65 16.00 -4.75
CA PRO A 220 0.50 15.21 -5.16
C PRO A 220 -0.61 16.10 -5.71
N VAL A 221 -1.05 15.83 -6.95
CA VAL A 221 -2.06 16.62 -7.66
C VAL A 221 -3.30 15.82 -8.04
N ARG A 222 -3.21 14.48 -7.97
CA ARG A 222 -4.32 13.61 -8.36
C ARG A 222 -4.21 12.25 -7.72
N LEU A 223 -5.32 11.69 -7.27
CA LEU A 223 -5.46 10.27 -6.96
C LEU A 223 -6.09 9.58 -8.17
N ARG A 224 -5.46 8.49 -8.63
CA ARG A 224 -6.04 7.60 -9.63
C ARG A 224 -6.02 6.16 -9.18
N ALA A 225 -7.08 5.43 -9.46
CA ALA A 225 -7.14 3.99 -9.30
C ALA A 225 -8.29 3.44 -10.15
N ARG A 226 -8.35 2.12 -10.30
CA ARG A 226 -9.59 1.44 -10.69
C ARG A 226 -10.04 0.58 -9.52
N ALA A 227 -11.32 0.50 -9.23
CA ALA A 227 -11.80 -0.29 -8.09
C ALA A 227 -13.04 -1.10 -8.42
N GLY A 228 -13.25 -2.17 -7.65
CA GLY A 228 -14.39 -3.05 -7.80
C GLY A 228 -14.32 -4.26 -6.87
N VAL A 229 -15.31 -5.14 -6.97
CA VAL A 229 -15.38 -6.39 -6.21
C VAL A 229 -14.84 -7.54 -7.06
N SER A 230 -13.99 -8.39 -6.48
CA SER A 230 -13.37 -9.48 -7.22
C SER A 230 -14.39 -10.42 -7.85
N GLN A 231 -14.23 -10.70 -9.14
CA GLN A 231 -15.01 -11.68 -9.88
C GLN A 231 -14.77 -13.12 -9.40
N THR A 232 -13.67 -13.38 -8.68
CA THR A 232 -13.39 -14.71 -8.12
C THR A 232 -14.39 -15.15 -7.05
N THR A 233 -15.13 -14.22 -6.45
CA THR A 233 -16.22 -14.49 -5.50
C THR A 233 -17.26 -15.46 -6.06
N THR A 234 -17.58 -15.35 -7.35
CA THR A 234 -18.55 -16.20 -8.08
C THR A 234 -18.18 -17.69 -8.09
N ARG A 235 -16.93 -18.03 -7.78
CA ARG A 235 -16.47 -19.43 -7.64
C ARG A 235 -16.87 -20.07 -6.31
N PHE A 236 -17.24 -19.25 -5.32
CA PHE A 236 -17.42 -19.67 -3.93
C PHE A 236 -18.81 -19.35 -3.37
N THR A 237 -19.55 -18.43 -3.98
CA THR A 237 -20.91 -18.10 -3.60
C THR A 237 -21.77 -17.74 -4.82
N PRO A 238 -23.05 -18.16 -4.86
CA PRO A 238 -24.02 -17.67 -5.84
C PRO A 238 -24.64 -16.32 -5.45
N GLN A 239 -24.42 -15.85 -4.21
CA GLN A 239 -24.85 -14.53 -3.78
C GLN A 239 -23.96 -13.46 -4.41
N GLU A 240 -24.50 -12.26 -4.55
CA GLU A 240 -23.76 -11.13 -5.11
C GLU A 240 -23.30 -10.18 -3.99
N PRO A 241 -22.02 -10.20 -3.62
CA PRO A 241 -21.49 -9.31 -2.60
C PRO A 241 -21.62 -7.86 -3.05
N SER A 242 -22.02 -6.99 -2.12
CA SER A 242 -22.23 -5.57 -2.38
C SER A 242 -21.49 -4.71 -1.35
N VAL A 243 -20.81 -3.70 -1.88
CA VAL A 243 -20.03 -2.76 -1.09
C VAL A 243 -20.27 -1.34 -1.58
N VAL A 244 -19.89 -0.37 -0.78
CA VAL A 244 -19.72 1.02 -1.22
C VAL A 244 -18.26 1.41 -1.05
N PHE A 245 -17.65 1.86 -2.14
CA PHE A 245 -16.34 2.49 -2.12
C PHE A 245 -16.49 3.98 -1.81
N TRP A 246 -15.59 4.50 -0.97
CA TRP A 246 -15.58 5.89 -0.55
C TRP A 246 -14.18 6.47 -0.70
N ILE A 247 -14.10 7.60 -1.41
CA ILE A 247 -12.87 8.35 -1.61
C ILE A 247 -13.08 9.72 -0.99
N LEU A 248 -12.36 9.98 0.10
CA LEU A 248 -12.48 11.22 0.85
C LEU A 248 -11.17 12.00 0.78
N VAL A 249 -11.32 13.32 0.77
CA VAL A 249 -10.21 14.26 0.94
C VAL A 249 -10.57 15.17 2.11
N ASP A 250 -9.72 15.21 3.12
CA ASP A 250 -9.95 15.94 4.38
C ASP A 250 -11.37 15.72 4.96
N GLY A 251 -11.80 14.45 4.97
CA GLY A 251 -13.08 14.00 5.53
C GLY A 251 -14.32 14.29 4.67
N LYS A 252 -14.15 14.91 3.50
CA LYS A 252 -15.24 15.18 2.55
C LYS A 252 -15.23 14.17 1.43
N VAL A 253 -16.41 13.62 1.10
CA VAL A 253 -16.56 12.72 -0.05
C VAL A 253 -16.22 13.47 -1.34
N ARG A 254 -15.25 12.95 -2.09
CA ARG A 254 -14.94 13.36 -3.46
C ARG A 254 -15.55 12.42 -4.47
N GLN A 255 -15.60 11.13 -4.14
CA GLN A 255 -16.25 10.11 -4.95
C GLN A 255 -16.78 9.00 -4.04
N SER A 256 -17.93 8.44 -4.38
CA SER A 256 -18.49 7.25 -3.73
C SER A 256 -19.21 6.40 -4.77
N GLN A 257 -19.06 5.09 -4.71
CA GLN A 257 -19.64 4.19 -5.70
C GLN A 257 -20.13 2.90 -5.03
N PRO A 258 -21.45 2.64 -5.00
CA PRO A 258 -21.95 1.30 -4.71
C PRO A 258 -21.56 0.37 -5.85
N MET A 259 -21.07 -0.82 -5.51
CA MET A 259 -20.59 -1.83 -6.45
C MET A 259 -21.03 -3.22 -6.02
N ARG A 260 -21.45 -4.01 -7.01
CA ARG A 260 -21.53 -5.46 -6.97
C ARG A 260 -20.51 -6.07 -7.91
N VAL A 261 -20.42 -7.40 -7.90
CA VAL A 261 -19.51 -8.13 -8.79
C VAL A 261 -19.90 -7.98 -10.27
N SER A 262 -21.21 -7.95 -10.59
CA SER A 262 -21.68 -7.80 -11.97
C SER A 262 -21.48 -6.40 -12.55
N ASP A 263 -21.30 -5.39 -11.70
CA ASP A 263 -21.04 -4.00 -12.13
C ASP A 263 -19.63 -3.84 -12.72
N GLY A 264 -18.74 -4.82 -12.53
CA GLY A 264 -17.35 -4.77 -13.00
C GLY A 264 -16.51 -3.83 -12.16
N SER A 265 -15.90 -2.83 -12.80
CA SER A 265 -15.04 -1.84 -12.14
C SER A 265 -15.46 -0.41 -12.47
N PHE A 266 -14.96 0.52 -11.68
CA PHE A 266 -15.07 1.95 -11.94
C PHE A 266 -13.72 2.65 -11.77
N GLU A 267 -13.56 3.77 -12.47
CA GLU A 267 -12.37 4.61 -12.37
C GLU A 267 -12.51 5.58 -11.19
N ILE A 268 -11.45 5.70 -10.42
CA ILE A 268 -11.25 6.73 -9.41
C ILE A 268 -10.33 7.77 -10.03
N ASP A 269 -10.81 9.01 -10.08
CA ASP A 269 -10.08 10.16 -10.59
C ASP A 269 -10.45 11.38 -9.73
N VAL A 270 -9.60 11.68 -8.75
CA VAL A 270 -9.84 12.75 -7.77
C VAL A 270 -8.69 13.74 -7.85
N ALA A 271 -8.99 14.99 -8.21
CA ALA A 271 -8.03 16.08 -8.14
C ALA A 271 -7.67 16.40 -6.69
N LEU A 272 -6.40 16.76 -6.47
CA LEU A 272 -5.86 17.13 -5.17
C LEU A 272 -5.28 18.55 -5.23
N GLU A 273 -5.54 19.31 -4.19
CA GLU A 273 -5.04 20.66 -3.99
C GLU A 273 -3.79 20.64 -3.10
N SER A 274 -3.00 21.71 -3.16
CA SER A 274 -1.79 21.85 -2.33
C SER A 274 -2.10 21.91 -0.83
N ALA A 275 -3.30 22.38 -0.47
CA ALA A 275 -3.77 22.46 0.91
C ALA A 275 -4.37 21.16 1.44
N ASP A 276 -4.74 20.21 0.56
CA ASP A 276 -5.32 18.93 0.98
C ASP A 276 -4.30 18.16 1.80
N ARG A 277 -4.69 17.70 3.00
CA ARG A 277 -3.77 17.00 3.90
C ARG A 277 -3.95 15.49 3.88
N PHE A 278 -5.19 15.02 3.89
CA PHE A 278 -5.50 13.61 4.02
C PHE A 278 -6.30 13.11 2.84
N VAL A 279 -5.91 11.94 2.33
CA VAL A 279 -6.71 11.14 1.41
C VAL A 279 -7.11 9.87 2.13
N SER A 280 -8.41 9.60 2.23
CA SER A 280 -8.91 8.36 2.82
C SER A 280 -9.60 7.50 1.77
N LEU A 281 -9.22 6.23 1.72
CA LEU A 281 -9.93 5.19 0.95
C LEU A 281 -10.69 4.34 1.96
N ALA A 282 -11.98 4.11 1.73
CA ALA A 282 -12.76 3.20 2.57
C ALA A 282 -13.72 2.35 1.75
N VAL A 283 -14.03 1.17 2.29
CA VAL A 283 -15.05 0.27 1.75
C VAL A 283 -15.99 -0.08 2.89
N THR A 284 -17.29 0.15 2.70
CA THR A 284 -18.34 -0.32 3.62
C THR A 284 -19.09 -1.47 2.99
N GLU A 285 -19.64 -2.36 3.80
CA GLU A 285 -20.71 -3.25 3.33
C GLU A 285 -21.95 -2.44 2.92
N TYR A 286 -22.82 -3.04 2.11
CA TYR A 286 -24.06 -2.41 1.66
C TYR A 286 -25.30 -3.22 2.06
N ASP A 287 -25.76 -4.15 1.21
CA ASP A 287 -27.01 -4.90 1.43
C ASP A 287 -26.81 -6.40 1.70
N SER A 288 -25.63 -6.95 1.39
CA SER A 288 -25.32 -8.39 1.52
C SER A 288 -24.57 -8.77 2.78
N GLY A 289 -24.40 -7.85 3.74
CA GLY A 289 -23.47 -8.01 4.86
C GLY A 289 -22.01 -7.99 4.40
N ASN A 290 -21.09 -8.52 5.21
CA ASN A 290 -19.65 -8.46 4.92
C ASN A 290 -19.09 -9.68 4.15
N ALA A 291 -19.87 -10.74 3.95
CA ALA A 291 -19.35 -11.97 3.37
C ALA A 291 -18.91 -11.77 1.92
N TYR A 292 -17.72 -12.28 1.56
CA TYR A 292 -17.19 -12.23 0.19
C TYR A 292 -17.00 -10.83 -0.41
N ASN A 293 -16.97 -9.77 0.42
CA ASN A 293 -16.71 -8.39 0.01
C ASN A 293 -15.23 -8.18 -0.33
N TRP A 294 -14.73 -8.95 -1.30
CA TRP A 294 -13.34 -8.97 -1.77
C TRP A 294 -13.08 -7.77 -2.68
N ALA A 295 -13.17 -6.59 -2.10
CA ALA A 295 -12.92 -5.32 -2.75
C ALA A 295 -11.41 -5.07 -2.91
N LEU A 296 -11.05 -4.51 -4.06
CA LEU A 296 -9.68 -4.18 -4.40
C LEU A 296 -9.61 -2.90 -5.23
N PHE A 297 -8.49 -2.19 -5.08
CA PHE A 297 -8.09 -1.05 -5.87
C PHE A 297 -6.90 -1.46 -6.73
N LEU A 298 -7.04 -1.41 -8.05
CA LEU A 298 -5.98 -1.60 -9.03
C LEU A 298 -5.26 -0.29 -9.31
N ASN A 299 -3.93 -0.37 -9.36
CA ASN A 299 -2.99 0.71 -9.57
C ASN A 299 -3.33 1.98 -8.78
N PRO A 300 -3.59 1.89 -7.46
CA PRO A 300 -3.92 3.05 -6.65
C PRO A 300 -2.67 3.92 -6.52
N ARG A 301 -2.73 5.13 -7.08
CA ARG A 301 -1.57 5.98 -7.20
C ARG A 301 -1.88 7.45 -7.03
N LEU A 302 -0.92 8.18 -6.47
CA LEU A 302 -0.89 9.63 -6.49
C LEU A 302 -0.07 10.07 -7.70
N GLU A 303 -0.65 10.88 -8.58
CA GLU A 303 0.10 11.61 -9.60
C GLU A 303 0.77 12.82 -8.95
N LEU A 304 2.05 12.98 -9.27
CA LEU A 304 2.93 14.00 -8.75
C LEU A 304 3.24 14.99 -9.86
N ASN A 305 3.17 16.28 -9.54
CA ASN A 305 3.72 17.33 -10.38
C ASN A 305 5.03 17.83 -9.79
N VAL A 306 6.00 18.19 -10.63
CA VAL A 306 7.23 18.84 -10.16
C VAL A 306 6.86 20.25 -9.71
N SER A 307 7.21 20.62 -8.47
CA SER A 307 7.10 22.01 -8.03
C SER A 307 8.12 22.84 -8.81
N GLU A 308 7.66 23.83 -9.58
CA GLU A 308 8.53 24.86 -10.18
C GLU A 308 9.24 25.70 -9.11
#